data_AF-A0A3A6NDL1-F1
#
_entry.id   AF-A0A3A6NDL1-F1
#
_cell.length_a   1.000
_cell.length_b   1.000
_cell.length_c   1.000
_cell.angle_alpha   90.00
_cell.angle_beta   90.00
_cell.angle_gamma   90.00
#
_symmetry.space_group_name_H-M   'P 1'
#
loop_
_entity.id
_entity.type
_entity.pdbx_description
1 polymer ?
#
loop_
_entity_poly.entity_id
_entity_poly.type
_entity_poly.pdbx_seq_one_letter_code
_entity_poly.pdbx_strand_id
1 'polypeptide(L)'
;MCSGSAVPRCIVDLTGYYLDLVLKETCSDCPVCAGQLQAARNALRLMGRGEGRDSVLEELRALAAEAGRAAECGVGRIGAGIITGALENYDEEFEAHFKERYCPAGVCDIRYAVEV
;
A
#
# COMPACT_ATOMS: atom_id res chain seq x y z
N MET A 1 -25.78 -13.34 4.46
CA MET A 1 -24.60 -14.23 4.48
C MET A 1 -23.41 -13.45 5.02
N CYS A 2 -23.38 -13.28 6.34
CA CYS A 2 -22.21 -12.76 7.07
C CYS A 2 -21.56 -14.00 7.71
N SER A 3 -20.71 -14.68 6.94
CA SER A 3 -19.99 -15.85 7.40
C SER A 3 -18.93 -15.37 8.39
N GLY A 4 -19.24 -15.50 9.69
CA GLY A 4 -18.45 -15.00 10.81
C GLY A 4 -17.11 -15.71 11.00
N SER A 5 -16.18 -15.48 10.08
CA SER A 5 -14.75 -15.63 10.32
C SER A 5 -14.16 -14.24 10.19
N ALA A 6 -13.95 -13.57 11.32
CA ALA A 6 -13.15 -12.35 11.33
C ALA A 6 -11.71 -12.76 11.05
N VAL A 7 -11.37 -12.96 9.77
CA VAL A 7 -9.99 -13.06 9.35
C VAL A 7 -9.37 -11.71 9.71
N PRO A 8 -8.33 -11.66 10.57
CA PRO A 8 -7.64 -10.42 10.84
C PRO A 8 -7.18 -9.83 9.49
N ARG A 9 -7.46 -8.55 9.25
CA ARG A 9 -7.08 -7.87 8.01
C ARG A 9 -6.15 -6.72 8.38
N CYS A 10 -4.97 -6.72 7.80
CA CYS A 10 -4.06 -5.60 7.89
C CYS A 10 -4.40 -4.59 6.79
N ILE A 11 -4.41 -3.29 7.10
CA ILE A 11 -4.64 -2.26 6.09
C ILE A 11 -3.52 -2.23 5.04
N VAL A 12 -2.25 -2.40 5.43
CA VAL A 12 -1.10 -2.39 4.50
C VAL A 12 -1.24 -3.50 3.46
N ASP A 13 -1.58 -4.71 3.93
CA ASP A 13 -1.83 -5.87 3.06
C ASP A 13 -3.05 -5.63 2.16
N LEU A 14 -4.15 -5.14 2.74
CA LEU A 14 -5.40 -4.91 2.02
C LEU A 14 -5.27 -3.83 0.94
N THR A 15 -4.57 -2.73 1.23
CA THR A 15 -4.24 -1.67 0.27
C THR A 15 -3.39 -2.25 -0.86
N GLY A 16 -2.38 -3.06 -0.54
CA GLY A 16 -1.56 -3.76 -1.53
C GLY A 16 -2.38 -4.69 -2.43
N TYR A 17 -3.30 -5.46 -1.84
CA TYR A 17 -4.21 -6.34 -2.56
C TYR A 17 -5.12 -5.59 -3.54
N TYR A 18 -5.78 -4.52 -3.10
CA TYR A 18 -6.64 -3.73 -3.98
C TYR A 18 -5.84 -3.02 -5.07
N LEU A 19 -4.63 -2.56 -4.76
CA LEU A 19 -3.76 -1.94 -5.74
C LEU A 19 -3.30 -2.95 -6.81
N ASP A 20 -3.07 -4.23 -6.47
CA ASP A 20 -2.81 -5.28 -7.45
C ASP A 20 -4.00 -5.50 -8.40
N LEU A 21 -5.24 -5.37 -7.91
CA LEU A 21 -6.43 -5.44 -8.77
C LEU A 21 -6.49 -4.27 -9.73
N VAL A 22 -6.20 -3.06 -9.26
CA VAL A 22 -6.13 -1.87 -10.12
C VAL A 22 -5.03 -2.02 -11.17
N LEU A 23 -3.85 -2.52 -10.79
CA LEU A 23 -2.72 -2.70 -11.70
C LEU A 23 -3.01 -3.71 -12.82
N LYS A 24 -3.83 -4.73 -12.58
CA LYS A 24 -4.28 -5.67 -13.63
C LYS A 24 -5.13 -4.99 -14.72
N GLU A 25 -5.88 -3.97 -14.34
CA GLU A 25 -6.76 -3.21 -15.25
C GLU A 25 -6.10 -1.91 -15.75
N THR A 26 -4.87 -1.62 -15.31
CA THR A 26 -4.17 -0.38 -15.67
C THR A 26 -3.68 -0.44 -17.11
N CYS A 27 -3.97 0.60 -17.89
CA CYS A 27 -3.44 0.77 -19.25
C CYS A 27 -2.04 1.42 -19.24
N SER A 28 -1.46 1.63 -20.42
CA SER A 28 -0.13 2.25 -20.60
C SER A 28 -0.17 3.65 -21.22
N ASP A 29 -1.35 4.24 -21.42
CA ASP A 29 -1.50 5.55 -22.08
C ASP A 29 -0.90 6.70 -21.26
N CYS A 30 -0.85 6.55 -19.93
CA CYS A 30 -0.23 7.48 -19.00
C CYS A 30 0.91 6.78 -18.22
N PRO A 31 2.13 6.69 -18.79
CA PRO A 31 3.23 5.91 -18.20
C PRO A 31 3.62 6.33 -16.78
N VAL A 32 3.47 7.63 -16.46
CA VAL A 32 3.72 8.14 -15.11
C VAL A 32 2.73 7.53 -14.13
N CYS A 33 1.42 7.58 -14.40
CA CYS A 33 0.41 6.98 -13.53
C CYS A 33 0.68 5.48 -13.27
N ALA A 34 0.88 4.70 -14.34
CA ALA A 34 1.16 3.27 -14.21
C ALA A 34 2.44 2.99 -13.40
N GLY A 35 3.52 3.74 -13.67
CA GLY A 35 4.78 3.62 -12.95
C GLY A 35 4.67 3.97 -11.46
N GLN A 36 3.95 5.04 -11.12
CA GLN A 36 3.76 5.47 -9.74
C GLN A 36 2.90 4.48 -8.94
N LEU A 37 1.83 3.94 -9.53
CA LEU A 37 1.01 2.90 -8.88
C LEU A 37 1.82 1.61 -8.65
N GLN A 38 2.64 1.21 -9.63
CA GLN A 38 3.51 0.05 -9.49
C GLN A 38 4.58 0.24 -8.42
N ALA A 39 5.17 1.44 -8.34
CA ALA A 39 6.11 1.81 -7.29
C ALA A 39 5.46 1.79 -5.91
N ALA A 40 4.25 2.33 -5.77
CA ALA A 40 3.52 2.33 -4.51
C ALA A 40 3.19 0.89 -4.06
N ARG A 41 2.80 0.03 -5.00
CA ARG A 41 2.57 -1.39 -4.72
C ARG A 41 3.83 -2.08 -4.21
N ASN A 42 4.98 -1.78 -4.80
CA ASN A 42 6.26 -2.32 -4.36
C ASN A 42 6.66 -1.83 -2.97
N ALA A 43 6.42 -0.56 -2.65
CA ALA A 43 6.65 0.00 -1.32
C ALA A 43 5.77 -0.69 -0.26
N LEU A 44 4.46 -0.87 -0.52
CA LEU A 44 3.54 -1.63 0.35
C LEU A 44 4.01 -3.07 0.56
N ARG A 45 4.52 -3.72 -0.50
CA ARG A 45 5.05 -5.08 -0.44
C ARG A 45 6.31 -5.18 0.45
N LEU A 46 7.19 -4.18 0.37
CA LEU A 46 8.40 -4.11 1.21
C LEU A 46 8.02 -3.85 2.67
N MET A 47 7.07 -2.94 2.91
CA MET A 47 6.53 -2.64 4.23
C MET A 47 5.92 -3.88 4.89
N GLY A 48 5.12 -4.66 4.17
CA GLY A 48 4.56 -5.93 4.67
C GLY A 48 5.60 -7.03 4.95
N ARG A 49 6.87 -6.82 4.58
CA ARG A 49 8.00 -7.70 4.95
C ARG A 49 8.91 -7.13 6.03
N GLY A 50 8.64 -5.91 6.51
CA GLY A 50 9.54 -5.17 7.39
C GLY A 50 10.81 -4.66 6.67
N GLU A 51 10.80 -4.60 5.34
CA GLU A 51 11.91 -4.15 4.48
C GLU A 51 11.72 -2.69 3.99
N GLY A 52 10.77 -1.96 4.57
CA GLY A 52 10.48 -0.56 4.20
C GLY A 52 11.61 0.40 4.60
N ARG A 53 11.76 1.49 3.86
CA ARG A 53 12.69 2.59 4.18
C ARG A 53 12.09 3.54 5.21
N ASP A 54 12.95 4.29 5.90
CA ASP A 54 12.58 5.34 6.86
C ASP A 54 11.65 6.42 6.30
N SER A 55 11.66 6.62 4.98
CA SER A 55 10.86 7.61 4.27
C SER A 55 9.65 7.01 3.52
N VAL A 56 9.26 5.76 3.83
CA VAL A 56 8.28 5.04 3.01
C VAL A 56 6.89 5.67 3.05
N LEU A 57 6.50 6.33 4.14
CA LEU A 57 5.19 6.98 4.24
C LEU A 57 5.14 8.25 3.38
N GLU A 58 6.19 9.05 3.41
CA GLU A 58 6.37 10.23 2.56
C GLU A 58 6.44 9.82 1.08
N GLU A 59 7.15 8.73 0.81
CA GLU A 59 7.22 8.13 -0.53
C GLU A 59 5.82 7.74 -1.01
N LEU A 60 5.06 6.95 -0.24
CA LEU A 60 3.70 6.54 -0.62
C LEU A 60 2.77 7.73 -0.89
N ARG A 61 2.83 8.79 -0.06
CA ARG A 61 2.06 10.03 -0.29
C ARG A 61 2.45 10.71 -1.59
N ALA A 62 3.75 10.82 -1.88
CA ALA A 62 4.23 11.43 -3.12
C ALA A 62 3.84 10.61 -4.36
N LEU A 63 4.00 9.28 -4.30
CA LEU A 63 3.62 8.35 -5.36
C LEU A 63 2.11 8.44 -5.66
N ALA A 64 1.26 8.43 -4.63
CA ALA A 64 -0.19 8.53 -4.79
C ALA A 64 -0.62 9.87 -5.37
N ALA A 65 -0.06 10.98 -4.88
CA ALA A 65 -0.37 12.31 -5.39
C ALA A 65 0.05 12.49 -6.86
N GLU A 66 1.22 11.99 -7.24
CA GLU A 66 1.70 12.05 -8.63
C GLU A 66 0.89 11.13 -9.54
N ALA A 67 0.58 9.90 -9.10
CA ALA A 67 -0.29 8.99 -9.84
C ALA A 67 -1.66 9.64 -10.12
N GLY A 68 -2.28 10.25 -9.10
CA GLY A 68 -3.58 10.91 -9.23
C GLY A 68 -3.55 12.12 -10.18
N ARG A 69 -2.48 12.91 -10.17
CA ARG A 69 -2.31 14.04 -11.11
C ARG A 69 -2.10 13.59 -12.54
N ALA A 70 -1.31 12.54 -12.75
CA ALA A 70 -0.99 12.01 -14.08
C ALA A 70 -2.12 11.14 -14.67
N ALA A 71 -3.09 10.69 -13.87
CA ALA A 71 -4.15 9.81 -14.30
C ALA A 71 -5.22 10.52 -15.15
N GLU A 72 -5.23 10.20 -16.44
CA GLU A 72 -6.26 10.64 -17.38
C GLU A 72 -7.55 9.81 -17.27
N CYS A 73 -7.47 8.57 -16.76
CA CYS A 73 -8.61 7.66 -16.64
C CYS A 73 -9.09 7.47 -15.19
N GLY A 74 -10.29 6.93 -15.03
CA GLY A 74 -10.87 6.62 -13.71
C GLY A 74 -10.12 5.54 -12.94
N VAL A 75 -9.55 4.53 -13.62
CA VAL A 75 -8.83 3.42 -12.99
C VAL A 75 -7.59 3.92 -12.25
N GLY A 76 -6.80 4.78 -12.90
CA GLY A 76 -5.62 5.38 -12.27
C GLY A 76 -5.96 6.23 -11.04
N ARG A 77 -7.05 7.01 -11.12
CA ARG A 77 -7.55 7.82 -10.00
C ARG A 77 -8.05 6.96 -8.84
N ILE A 78 -8.70 5.84 -9.11
CA ILE A 78 -9.10 4.86 -8.09
C ILE A 78 -7.87 4.29 -7.40
N GLY A 79 -6.83 3.90 -8.17
CA GLY A 79 -5.56 3.41 -7.61
C GLY A 79 -4.90 4.42 -6.66
N ALA A 80 -4.81 5.68 -7.08
CA ALA A 80 -4.30 6.76 -6.24
C ALA A 80 -5.16 6.96 -4.99
N GLY A 81 -6.49 6.96 -5.14
CA GLY A 81 -7.45 7.12 -4.04
C GLY A 81 -7.39 6.00 -3.00
N ILE A 82 -7.11 4.75 -3.41
CA ILE A 82 -6.93 3.62 -2.48
C ILE A 82 -5.74 3.88 -1.56
N ILE A 83 -4.62 4.38 -2.10
CA ILE A 83 -3.41 4.65 -1.32
C ILE A 83 -3.64 5.85 -0.39
N THR A 84 -4.13 6.96 -0.93
CA THR A 84 -4.40 8.18 -0.16
C THR A 84 -5.40 7.91 0.98
N GLY A 85 -6.52 7.26 0.67
CA GLY A 85 -7.53 6.94 1.67
C GLY A 85 -7.00 6.00 2.76
N ALA A 86 -6.16 5.03 2.41
CA ALA A 86 -5.54 4.15 3.40
C ALA A 86 -4.61 4.91 4.35
N LEU A 87 -3.76 5.80 3.81
CA LEU A 87 -2.84 6.61 4.60
C LEU A 87 -3.54 7.64 5.50
N GLU A 88 -4.66 8.20 5.05
CA GLU A 88 -5.42 9.21 5.80
C GLU A 88 -6.28 8.62 6.92
N ASN A 89 -6.81 7.40 6.73
CA ASN A 89 -7.77 6.81 7.66
C ASN A 89 -7.15 5.74 8.60
N TYR A 90 -5.93 5.29 8.33
CA TYR A 90 -5.28 4.20 9.06
C TYR A 90 -3.79 4.47 9.32
N ASP A 91 -3.42 5.73 9.51
CA ASP A 91 -2.06 6.18 9.77
C ASP A 91 -1.36 5.40 10.90
N GLU A 92 -2.05 5.15 12.01
CA GLU A 92 -1.52 4.37 13.14
C GLU A 92 -1.03 2.97 12.75
N GLU A 93 -1.77 2.28 11.87
CA GLU A 93 -1.39 0.92 11.46
C GLU A 93 -0.22 0.95 10.47
N PHE A 94 -0.15 1.95 9.59
CA PHE A 94 1.01 2.21 8.75
C PHE A 94 2.25 2.56 9.59
N GLU A 95 2.09 3.35 10.65
CA GLU A 95 3.16 3.69 11.58
C GLU A 95 3.68 2.46 12.32
N ALA A 96 2.82 1.54 12.77
CA ALA A 96 3.25 0.29 13.40
C ALA A 96 4.12 -0.58 12.46
N HIS A 97 3.73 -0.72 11.19
CA HIS A 97 4.53 -1.45 10.21
C HIS A 97 5.87 -0.78 9.93
N PHE A 98 5.90 0.54 10.02
CA PHE A 98 7.06 1.33 9.69
C PHE A 98 8.04 1.48 10.86
N LYS A 99 7.59 2.08 11.97
CA LYS A 99 8.41 2.41 13.15
C LYS A 99 8.77 1.17 13.95
N GLU A 100 7.77 0.32 14.21
CA GLU A 100 7.91 -0.84 15.09
C GLU A 100 8.27 -2.11 14.32
N ARG A 101 8.20 -2.06 12.98
CA ARG A 101 8.29 -3.24 12.11
C ARG A 101 7.39 -4.36 12.62
N TYR A 102 6.15 -3.99 12.95
CA TYR A 102 5.16 -4.86 13.55
C TYR A 102 3.82 -4.74 12.82
N CYS A 103 3.13 -5.87 12.67
CA CYS A 103 1.79 -5.93 12.10
C CYS A 103 0.80 -6.20 13.24
N PRO A 104 -0.03 -5.22 13.64
CA PRO A 104 -1.03 -5.41 14.70
C PRO A 104 -2.02 -6.54 14.41
N ALA A 105 -2.34 -6.77 13.14
CA ALA A 105 -3.21 -7.85 12.70
C ALA A 105 -2.51 -9.22 12.61
N GLY A 106 -1.17 -9.27 12.70
CA GLY A 106 -0.38 -10.50 12.65
C GLY A 106 -0.41 -11.25 11.31
N VAL A 107 -0.77 -10.58 10.21
CA VAL A 107 -0.91 -11.21 8.88
C VAL A 107 0.25 -10.94 7.92
N CYS A 108 1.00 -9.87 8.14
CA CYS A 108 2.17 -9.55 7.32
C CYS A 108 3.40 -10.38 7.76
N ASP A 109 4.18 -10.87 6.79
CA ASP A 109 5.41 -11.65 7.02
C ASP A 109 6.60 -10.74 7.38
N ILE A 110 6.50 -10.04 8.51
CA ILE A 110 7.58 -9.17 8.97
C ILE A 110 8.67 -10.02 9.63
N ARG A 111 9.84 -10.01 9.00
CA ARG A 111 11.01 -10.75 9.49
C ARG A 111 11.74 -9.93 10.54
N TYR A 112 11.65 -10.33 11.80
CA TYR A 112 12.53 -9.80 12.84
C TYR A 112 13.96 -10.27 12.57
N ALA A 113 14.87 -9.33 12.32
CA ALA A 113 16.29 -9.63 12.38
C ALA A 113 16.63 -9.86 13.86
N VAL A 114 16.75 -11.12 14.27
CA VAL A 114 17.38 -11.45 15.55
C VAL A 114 18.87 -11.16 15.34
N GLU A 115 19.36 -10.04 15.87
CA GLU A 115 20.80 -9.85 16.04
C GLU A 115 21.25 -10.85 17.11
N VAL A 116 21.90 -11.92 16.66
CA VAL A 116 22.59 -12.92 17.51
C VAL A 116 24.00 -12.45 17.78
#